data_AF-A0A941ZEW0-F1
#
_entry.id   AF-A0A941ZEW0-F1
#
_cell.length_a   1.000
_cell.length_b   1.000
_cell.length_c   1.000
_cell.angle_alpha   90.00
_cell.angle_beta   90.00
_cell.angle_gamma   90.00
#
_symmetry.space_group_name_H-M   'P 1'
#
loop_
_entity.id
_entity.type
_entity.pdbx_description
1 polymer ?
#
loop_
_entity_poly.entity_id
_entity_poly.type
_entity_poly.pdbx_seq_one_letter_code
_entity_poly.pdbx_strand_id
1 'polypeptide(L)'
;MTPDLLFKQLESYSNAIVAFAVLQGLAFSYAFGNNSTFNCTVKNAPHLAEGLAIAFVVLTFLLLAAIVWLGRAMESIAGEFVTLVKKLYLGKLVAVALFSLLPLCLILYYGVRDYPGKTDCKAAIHAAT
;
A
#
# COMPACT_ATOMS: atom_id res chain seq x y z
N MET A 1 -29.37 8.15 13.97
CA MET A 1 -28.76 7.78 12.67
C MET A 1 -29.42 6.50 12.21
N THR A 2 -29.95 6.42 10.99
CA THR A 2 -30.59 5.18 10.52
C THR A 2 -29.51 4.12 10.23
N PRO A 3 -29.75 2.84 10.55
CA PRO A 3 -28.79 1.75 10.29
C PRO A 3 -28.28 1.72 8.85
N ASP A 4 -29.15 2.05 7.88
CA ASP A 4 -28.81 2.09 6.45
C ASP A 4 -27.77 3.16 6.10
N LEU A 5 -27.82 4.32 6.76
CA LEU A 5 -26.86 5.39 6.53
C LEU A 5 -25.48 4.99 7.06
N LEU A 6 -25.45 4.36 8.23
CA LEU A 6 -24.21 3.89 8.85
C LEU A 6 -23.57 2.77 8.02
N PHE A 7 -24.37 1.84 7.49
CA PHE A 7 -23.91 0.78 6.59
C PHE A 7 -23.25 1.35 5.34
N LYS A 8 -23.91 2.29 4.66
CA LYS A 8 -23.38 2.95 3.45
C LYS A 8 -22.07 3.69 3.72
N GLN A 9 -21.96 4.37 4.86
CA GLN A 9 -20.73 5.06 5.23
C GLN A 9 -19.58 4.09 5.49
N LEU A 10 -19.80 3.05 6.31
CA LEU A 10 -18.78 2.03 6.61
C LEU A 10 -18.31 1.33 5.34
N GLU A 11 -19.23 1.00 4.42
CA GLU A 11 -18.90 0.43 3.13
C GLU A 11 -18.06 1.39 2.27
N SER A 12 -18.47 2.66 2.17
CA SER A 12 -17.75 3.69 1.42
C SER A 12 -16.32 3.89 1.94
N TYR A 13 -16.14 4.00 3.25
CA TYR A 13 -14.81 4.11 3.86
C TYR A 13 -13.96 2.87 3.63
N SER A 14 -14.53 1.66 3.77
CA SER A 14 -13.78 0.43 3.50
C SER A 14 -13.32 0.33 2.04
N ASN A 15 -14.14 0.77 1.08
CA ASN A 15 -13.79 0.79 -0.33
C ASN A 15 -12.73 1.87 -0.64
N ALA A 16 -12.82 3.03 0.01
CA ALA A 16 -11.82 4.09 -0.13
C ALA A 16 -10.44 3.63 0.37
N ILE A 17 -10.37 2.92 1.49
CA ILE A 17 -9.13 2.35 2.03
C ILE A 17 -8.52 1.34 1.05
N VAL A 18 -9.34 0.43 0.50
CA VAL A 18 -8.88 -0.53 -0.51
C VAL A 18 -8.38 0.19 -1.76
N ALA A 19 -9.12 1.16 -2.29
CA ALA A 19 -8.73 1.93 -3.46
C ALA A 19 -7.42 2.70 -3.21
N PHE A 20 -7.27 3.31 -2.04
CA PHE A 20 -6.05 3.99 -1.64
C PHE A 20 -4.86 3.02 -1.62
N ALA A 21 -4.99 1.85 -1.01
CA ALA A 21 -3.94 0.83 -0.97
C ALA A 21 -3.51 0.38 -2.38
N VAL A 22 -4.48 0.14 -3.27
CA VAL A 22 -4.24 -0.25 -4.67
C VAL A 22 -3.53 0.86 -5.42
N LEU A 23 -4.08 2.07 -5.40
CA LEU A 23 -3.55 3.22 -6.16
C LEU A 23 -2.14 3.58 -5.69
N GLN A 24 -1.91 3.60 -4.38
CA GLN A 24 -0.60 3.88 -3.82
C GLN A 24 0.42 2.82 -4.22
N GLY A 25 0.07 1.53 -4.08
CA GLY A 25 0.95 0.42 -4.43
C GLY A 25 1.34 0.46 -5.90
N LEU A 26 0.37 0.66 -6.80
CA LEU A 26 0.61 0.77 -8.24
C LEU A 26 1.39 2.03 -8.60
N ALA A 27 1.05 3.18 -8.02
CA ALA A 27 1.73 4.45 -8.31
C ALA A 27 3.20 4.40 -7.90
N PHE A 28 3.51 3.87 -6.70
CA PHE A 28 4.89 3.69 -6.28
C PHE A 28 5.64 2.77 -7.23
N SER A 29 5.05 1.64 -7.60
CA SER A 29 5.68 0.63 -8.46
C SER A 29 5.94 1.15 -9.86
N TYR A 30 4.98 1.89 -10.42
CA TYR A 30 5.13 2.56 -11.70
C TYR A 30 6.24 3.62 -11.64
N ALA A 31 6.23 4.48 -10.62
CA ALA A 31 7.27 5.50 -10.45
C ALA A 31 8.66 4.87 -10.25
N PHE A 32 8.75 3.82 -9.44
CA PHE A 32 9.99 3.10 -9.20
C PHE A 32 10.51 2.39 -10.45
N GLY A 33 9.64 1.83 -11.29
CA GLY A 33 10.04 1.15 -12.53
C GLY A 33 10.37 2.09 -13.70
N ASN A 34 9.62 3.17 -13.89
CA ASN A 34 9.68 4.00 -15.10
C ASN A 34 10.37 5.36 -14.92
N ASN A 35 10.54 5.85 -13.69
CA ASN A 35 11.24 7.11 -13.44
C ASN A 35 12.67 6.82 -12.99
N SER A 36 13.62 7.00 -13.92
CA SER A 36 15.05 6.78 -13.67
C SER A 36 15.58 7.64 -12.52
N THR A 37 15.17 8.91 -12.43
CA THR A 37 15.57 9.83 -11.36
C THR A 37 15.09 9.34 -10.00
N PHE A 38 13.82 8.94 -9.87
CA PHE A 38 13.27 8.43 -8.62
C PHE A 38 13.92 7.10 -8.23
N ASN A 39 14.07 6.17 -9.18
CA ASN A 39 14.74 4.89 -8.96
C ASN A 39 16.18 5.07 -8.43
N CYS A 40 16.96 5.93 -9.10
CA CYS A 40 18.33 6.24 -8.69
C CYS A 40 18.39 6.97 -7.35
N THR A 41 17.44 7.86 -7.05
CA THR A 41 17.36 8.54 -5.75
C THR A 41 17.12 7.54 -4.63
N VAL A 42 16.17 6.61 -4.80
CA VAL A 42 15.87 5.56 -3.79
C VAL A 42 17.08 4.66 -3.55
N LYS A 43 17.88 4.36 -4.58
CA LYS A 43 19.07 3.49 -4.48
C LYS A 43 20.34 4.17 -3.94
N ASN A 44 20.50 5.48 -4.17
CA ASN A 44 21.72 6.22 -3.82
C ASN A 44 21.59 7.08 -2.57
N ALA A 45 20.39 7.58 -2.25
CA ALA A 45 20.20 8.38 -1.06
C ALA A 45 20.36 7.52 0.21
N PRO A 46 21.16 7.96 1.20
CA PRO A 46 21.36 7.21 2.43
C PRO A 46 20.02 7.06 3.17
N HIS A 47 19.74 5.85 3.65
CA HIS A 47 18.55 5.50 4.45
C HIS A 47 17.18 5.75 3.79
N LEU A 48 17.10 6.24 2.54
CA LEU A 48 15.81 6.53 1.89
C LEU A 48 15.03 5.24 1.60
N ALA A 49 15.69 4.20 1.09
CA ALA A 49 15.07 2.90 0.87
C ALA A 49 14.57 2.26 2.17
N GLU A 50 15.35 2.34 3.25
CA GLU A 50 14.99 1.84 4.57
C GLU A 50 13.80 2.61 5.16
N GLY A 51 13.83 3.94 5.07
CA GLY A 51 12.73 4.81 5.51
C GLY A 51 11.43 4.54 4.74
N LEU A 52 11.51 4.37 3.42
CA LEU A 52 10.36 4.00 2.59
C LEU A 52 9.83 2.61 2.95
N ALA A 53 10.72 1.62 3.16
CA ALA A 53 10.32 0.28 3.58
C ALA A 53 9.57 0.30 4.92
N ILE A 54 10.10 1.01 5.93
CA ILE A 54 9.44 1.17 7.23
C ILE A 54 8.09 1.89 7.05
N ALA A 55 8.03 2.96 6.24
CA ALA A 55 6.79 3.69 6.00
C ALA A 55 5.72 2.79 5.37
N PHE A 56 6.07 1.96 4.39
CA PHE A 56 5.13 1.00 3.80
C PHE A 56 4.68 -0.07 4.80
N VAL A 57 5.58 -0.59 5.64
CA VAL A 57 5.21 -1.55 6.70
C VAL A 57 4.21 -0.91 7.67
N VAL A 58 4.51 0.28 8.19
CA VAL A 58 3.62 1.01 9.11
C VAL A 58 2.27 1.27 8.46
N LEU A 59 2.27 1.71 7.20
CA LEU A 59 1.04 1.99 6.48
C LEU A 59 0.21 0.73 6.23
N THR A 60 0.84 -0.38 5.82
CA THR A 60 0.16 -1.68 5.69
C THR A 60 -0.51 -2.07 7.01
N PHE A 61 0.19 -1.96 8.13
CA PHE A 61 -0.39 -2.25 9.45
C PHE A 61 -1.60 -1.37 9.75
N LEU A 62 -1.53 -0.06 9.49
CA LEU A 62 -2.64 0.87 9.72
C LEU A 62 -3.84 0.55 8.83
N LEU A 63 -3.63 0.28 7.53
CA LEU A 63 -4.71 -0.04 6.60
C LEU A 63 -5.39 -1.38 6.95
N LEU A 64 -4.61 -2.39 7.32
CA LEU A 64 -5.14 -3.68 7.77
C LEU A 64 -5.94 -3.53 9.06
N ALA A 65 -5.40 -2.81 10.05
CA ALA A 65 -6.10 -2.54 11.30
C ALA A 65 -7.44 -1.81 11.07
N ALA A 66 -7.45 -0.82 10.17
CA ALA A 66 -8.66 -0.09 9.81
C ALA A 66 -9.72 -1.01 9.15
N ILE A 67 -9.33 -1.87 8.21
CA ILE A 67 -10.26 -2.82 7.59
C ILE A 67 -10.76 -3.86 8.59
N VAL A 68 -9.92 -4.37 9.48
CA VAL A 68 -10.35 -5.30 10.55
C VAL A 68 -11.36 -4.61 11.47
N TRP A 69 -11.10 -3.37 11.87
CA TRP A 69 -12.00 -2.60 12.73
C TRP A 69 -13.35 -2.34 12.05
N LEU A 70 -13.34 -1.90 10.78
CA LEU A 70 -14.56 -1.70 9.99
C LEU A 70 -15.33 -3.02 9.77
N GLY A 71 -14.62 -4.12 9.54
CA GLY A 71 -15.23 -5.44 9.39
C GLY A 71 -15.96 -5.89 10.64
N ARG A 72 -15.33 -5.74 11.82
CA ARG A 72 -15.96 -6.03 13.11
C ARG A 72 -17.18 -5.13 13.37
N ALA A 73 -17.08 -3.85 13.02
CA ALA A 73 -18.22 -2.93 13.14
C ALA A 73 -19.39 -3.37 12.25
N MET A 74 -19.13 -3.75 11.00
CA MET A 74 -20.16 -4.24 10.08
C MET A 74 -20.77 -5.57 10.52
N GLU A 75 -19.96 -6.51 11.02
CA GLU A 75 -20.45 -7.78 11.56
C GLU A 75 -21.43 -7.56 12.72
N SER A 76 -21.21 -6.57 13.57
CA SER A 76 -22.11 -6.28 14.70
C SER A 76 -23.50 -5.80 14.26
N ILE A 77 -23.65 -5.33 13.02
CA ILE A 77 -24.89 -4.74 12.47
C ILE A 77 -25.55 -5.66 11.43
N ALA A 78 -24.79 -6.59 10.85
CA ALA A 78 -25.20 -7.38 9.69
C ALA A 78 -26.30 -8.43 9.94
N GLY A 79 -26.59 -8.78 11.21
CA GLY A 79 -27.63 -9.75 11.57
C GLY A 79 -27.45 -11.10 10.87
N GLU A 80 -28.38 -11.46 9.98
CA GLU A 80 -28.35 -12.72 9.22
C GLU A 80 -27.23 -12.80 8.17
N PHE A 81 -26.65 -11.66 7.77
CA PHE A 81 -25.65 -11.58 6.70
C PHE A 81 -24.19 -11.60 7.20
N VAL A 82 -23.93 -11.88 8.48
CA VAL A 82 -22.58 -11.85 9.08
C VAL A 82 -21.56 -12.70 8.31
N THR A 83 -21.95 -13.89 7.85
CA THR A 83 -21.05 -14.77 7.08
C THR A 83 -20.63 -14.16 5.75
N LEU A 84 -21.53 -13.42 5.08
CA LEU A 84 -21.23 -12.73 3.84
C LEU A 84 -20.27 -11.56 4.09
N VAL A 85 -20.52 -10.77 5.14
CA VAL A 85 -19.67 -9.65 5.56
C VAL A 85 -18.25 -10.13 5.88
N LYS A 86 -18.11 -11.24 6.61
CA LYS A 86 -16.79 -11.85 6.90
C LYS A 86 -15.99 -12.16 5.64
N LYS A 87 -16.62 -12.83 4.66
CA LYS A 87 -15.97 -13.18 3.39
C LYS A 87 -15.59 -11.94 2.59
N LEU A 88 -16.48 -10.94 2.55
CA LEU A 88 -16.23 -9.67 1.87
C LEU A 88 -15.02 -8.94 2.48
N TYR A 89 -14.98 -8.80 3.80
CA TYR A 89 -13.90 -8.12 4.50
C TYR A 89 -12.59 -8.90 4.45
N LEU A 90 -12.63 -10.23 4.44
CA LEU A 90 -11.44 -11.05 4.17
C LEU A 90 -10.86 -10.75 2.78
N GLY A 91 -11.71 -10.64 1.76
CA GLY A 91 -11.28 -10.25 0.42
C GLY A 91 -10.62 -8.86 0.39
N LYS A 92 -11.19 -7.89 1.13
CA LYS A 92 -10.61 -6.54 1.27
C LYS A 92 -9.27 -6.56 1.99
N LEU A 93 -9.12 -7.37 3.03
CA LEU A 93 -7.85 -7.56 3.74
C LEU A 93 -6.77 -8.12 2.81
N VAL A 94 -7.10 -9.14 2.01
CA VAL A 94 -6.17 -9.72 1.03
C VAL A 94 -5.75 -8.67 0.01
N ALA A 95 -6.69 -7.90 -0.53
CA ALA A 95 -6.39 -6.84 -1.48
C ALA A 95 -5.45 -5.78 -0.86
N VAL A 96 -5.78 -5.26 0.32
CA VAL A 96 -4.94 -4.28 1.02
C VAL A 96 -3.55 -4.85 1.28
N ALA A 97 -3.43 -6.09 1.78
CA ALA A 97 -2.14 -6.73 2.05
C ALA A 97 -1.30 -6.85 0.77
N LEU A 98 -1.88 -7.39 -0.31
CA LEU A 98 -1.16 -7.60 -1.57
C LEU A 98 -0.63 -6.29 -2.15
N PHE A 99 -1.48 -5.26 -2.25
CA PHE A 99 -1.09 -4.01 -2.91
C PHE A 99 -0.21 -3.10 -2.03
N SER A 100 -0.40 -3.12 -0.71
CA SER A 100 0.45 -2.32 0.20
C SER A 100 1.83 -2.93 0.44
N LEU A 101 1.98 -4.26 0.34
CA LEU A 101 3.27 -4.94 0.45
C LEU A 101 4.08 -4.91 -0.85
N LEU A 102 3.45 -4.69 -1.99
CA LEU A 102 4.12 -4.72 -3.28
C LEU A 102 5.26 -3.69 -3.40
N PRO A 103 5.11 -2.43 -2.95
CA PRO A 103 6.23 -1.47 -2.82
C PRO A 103 7.38 -1.98 -1.95
N LEU A 104 7.08 -2.61 -0.82
CA LEU A 104 8.09 -3.17 0.08
C LEU A 104 8.88 -4.28 -0.62
N CYS A 105 8.20 -5.19 -1.32
CA CYS A 105 8.83 -6.25 -2.11
C CYS A 105 9.76 -5.66 -3.18
N LEU A 106 9.34 -4.60 -3.88
CA LEU A 106 10.17 -3.93 -4.88
C LEU A 106 11.40 -3.26 -4.27
N ILE A 107 11.24 -2.57 -3.13
CA ILE A 107 12.36 -1.96 -2.42
C ILE A 107 13.34 -3.03 -1.94
N LEU A 108 12.87 -4.15 -1.38
CA LEU A 108 13.74 -5.20 -0.90
C LEU A 108 14.44 -5.96 -2.04
N TYR A 109 13.73 -6.24 -3.14
CA TYR A 109 14.29 -6.99 -4.26
C TYR A 109 15.23 -6.14 -5.14
N TYR A 110 14.92 -4.86 -5.34
CA TYR A 110 15.64 -3.99 -6.28
C TYR A 110 16.34 -2.78 -5.63
N GLY A 111 15.94 -2.40 -4.42
CA GLY A 111 16.40 -1.17 -3.74
C GLY A 111 17.45 -1.40 -2.66
N VAL A 112 17.57 -2.59 -2.09
CA VAL A 112 18.44 -2.84 -0.92
C VAL A 112 19.50 -3.89 -1.23
N ARG A 113 20.75 -3.40 -1.27
CA ARG A 113 22.04 -4.09 -1.41
C ARG A 113 22.42 -4.60 -2.80
N ASP A 114 23.55 -4.06 -3.27
CA ASP A 114 24.37 -4.56 -4.37
C ASP A 114 23.74 -4.53 -5.77
N TYR A 115 23.17 -3.37 -6.16
CA TYR A 115 22.98 -3.11 -7.59
C TYR A 115 24.33 -2.68 -8.21
N PRO A 116 24.96 -3.50 -9.09
CA PRO A 116 26.27 -3.18 -9.68
C PRO A 116 26.23 -1.93 -10.58
N GLY A 117 25.04 -1.48 -11.02
CA GLY A 117 24.84 -0.27 -11.81
C GLY A 117 24.72 1.05 -11.02
N LYS A 118 25.15 1.11 -9.75
CA LYS A 118 25.18 2.38 -8.97
C LYS A 118 25.96 3.51 -9.68
N THR A 119 26.93 3.15 -10.51
CA THR A 119 27.72 4.07 -11.34
C THR A 119 26.90 4.70 -12.46
N ASP A 120 25.96 3.99 -13.07
CA ASP A 120 25.12 4.50 -14.18
C ASP A 120 24.10 5.53 -13.69
N CYS A 121 23.68 5.43 -12.42
CA CYS A 121 22.78 6.40 -11.81
C CYS A 121 23.42 7.79 -11.61
N LYS A 122 24.75 7.90 -11.50
CA LYS A 122 25.42 9.22 -11.47
C LYS A 122 25.33 9.94 -12.81
N ALA A 123 25.37 9.21 -13.93
CA ALA A 123 25.24 9.78 -15.27
C ALA A 123 23.80 10.26 -15.55
N ALA A 124 22.79 9.51 -15.10
CA ALA A 124 21.38 9.88 -15.29
C ALA A 124 20.96 11.15 -14.53
N ILE A 125 21.54 11.39 -13.33
CA ILE A 125 21.23 12.58 -12.52
C ILE A 125 21.87 13.84 -13.11
N HIS A 126 23.09 13.75 -13.66
CA HIS A 126 23.77 14.89 -14.31
C HIS A 126 23.20 15.28 -15.68
N ALA A 127 22.53 14.36 -16.38
CA ALA A 127 21.87 14.66 -17.65
C ALA A 127 20.48 15.31 -17.49
N ALA A 128 19.90 15.27 -16.29
CA ALA A 128 18.58 15.82 -15.97
C ALA A 128 18.63 17.23 -15.33
N THR A 129 19.83 17.74 -15.05
CA THR A 129 20.13 19.12 -14.60
C THR A 129 20.73 19.92 -15.73
#